data_AF-A0A6B0ULL6-F1
#
_entry.id   AF-A0A6B0ULL6-F1
#
_cell.length_a   1.000
_cell.length_b   1.000
_cell.length_c   1.000
_cell.angle_alpha   90.00
_cell.angle_beta   90.00
_cell.angle_gamma   90.00
#
_symmetry.space_group_name_H-M   'P 1'
#
loop_
_entity.id
_entity.type
_entity.pdbx_description
1 polymer ?
#
loop_
_entity_poly.entity_id
_entity_poly.type
_entity_poly.pdbx_seq_one_letter_code
_entity_poly.pdbx_strand_id
1 'polypeptide(L)'
;MMSQFFFFGQTNWHAVLPFVTFAYNRAYQFTTGYFPFHSVCGRDALSAFDTIFFAASSSDRSKLLNNFVFRAEEYRLLAHLYASKYHVAKRTLRQAPHPYQSRSWRYRLGLDSSTKP
;
A
#
# COMPACT_ATOMS: atom_id res chain seq x y z
N MET A 1 20.69 -11.62 -15.45
CA MET A 1 19.84 -10.42 -15.55
C MET A 1 18.82 -10.40 -14.40
N MET A 2 19.31 -10.27 -13.16
CA MET A 2 18.50 -10.12 -11.93
C MET A 2 18.96 -8.90 -11.10
N SER A 3 19.98 -8.16 -11.56
CA SER A 3 20.60 -7.06 -10.82
C SER A 3 19.86 -5.73 -10.92
N GLN A 4 18.82 -5.62 -11.76
CA GLN A 4 18.05 -4.38 -11.91
C GLN A 4 16.98 -4.17 -10.81
N PHE A 5 16.61 -5.22 -10.08
CA PHE A 5 15.59 -5.13 -9.02
C PHE A 5 16.17 -5.11 -7.60
N PHE A 6 17.44 -5.44 -7.43
CA PHE A 6 18.12 -5.36 -6.13
C PHE A 6 18.83 -4.02 -6.02
N PHE A 7 18.12 -3.03 -5.49
CA PHE A 7 18.78 -1.82 -4.99
C PHE A 7 19.80 -2.24 -3.90
N PHE A 8 21.07 -1.93 -4.13
CA PHE A 8 22.16 -2.05 -3.15
C PHE A 8 21.77 -1.24 -1.90
N GLY A 9 21.17 -1.90 -0.90
CA GLY A 9 20.64 -1.24 0.30
C GLY A 9 19.27 -1.74 0.81
N GLN A 10 18.65 -2.76 0.20
CA GLN A 10 17.42 -3.33 0.76
C GLN A 10 17.64 -3.90 2.16
N THR A 11 17.01 -3.28 3.15
CA THR A 11 16.90 -3.77 4.55
C THR A 11 15.63 -4.58 4.77
N ASN A 12 14.68 -4.53 3.82
CA ASN A 12 13.36 -5.13 3.87
C ASN A 12 13.31 -6.52 3.22
N TRP A 13 14.36 -7.33 3.36
CA TRP A 13 14.42 -8.68 2.79
C TRP A 13 13.21 -9.54 3.18
N HIS A 14 12.74 -9.44 4.43
CA HIS A 14 11.54 -10.14 4.88
C HIS A 14 10.28 -9.80 4.07
N ALA A 15 10.18 -8.58 3.54
CA ALA A 15 9.05 -8.15 2.72
C ALA A 15 9.17 -8.63 1.26
N VAL A 16 10.40 -8.77 0.74
CA VAL A 16 10.66 -9.14 -0.66
C VAL A 16 10.74 -10.64 -0.87
N LEU A 17 11.21 -11.38 0.15
CA LEU A 17 11.42 -12.83 0.11
C LEU A 17 10.19 -13.61 -0.37
N PRO A 18 8.95 -13.31 0.05
CA PRO A 18 7.77 -14.03 -0.42
C PRO A 18 7.58 -13.95 -1.95
N PHE A 19 7.89 -12.81 -2.56
CA PHE A 19 7.75 -12.60 -4.00
C PHE A 19 8.84 -13.32 -4.79
N VAL A 20 10.08 -13.32 -4.29
CA VAL A 20 11.19 -14.06 -4.89
C VAL A 20 10.92 -15.57 -4.82
N THR A 21 10.44 -16.05 -3.68
CA THR A 21 10.07 -17.45 -3.49
C THR A 21 8.95 -17.86 -4.44
N PHE A 22 7.92 -17.03 -4.62
CA PHE A 22 6.87 -17.28 -5.62
C PHE A 22 7.42 -17.34 -7.04
N ALA A 23 8.25 -16.37 -7.44
CA ALA A 23 8.83 -16.32 -8.78
C ALA A 23 9.69 -17.55 -9.08
N TYR A 24 10.54 -17.95 -8.12
CA TYR A 24 11.35 -19.15 -8.23
C TYR A 24 10.47 -20.41 -8.36
N ASN A 25 9.46 -20.54 -7.51
CA ASN A 25 8.58 -21.70 -7.48
C ASN A 25 7.69 -21.86 -8.72
N ARG A 26 7.55 -20.79 -9.51
CA ARG A 26 6.85 -20.76 -10.80
C ARG A 26 7.80 -20.68 -12.01
N ALA A 27 9.11 -20.63 -11.78
CA ALA A 27 10.07 -20.62 -12.87
C ALA A 27 10.13 -22.01 -13.50
N TYR A 28 10.05 -22.09 -14.82
CA TYR A 28 10.22 -23.34 -15.54
C TYR A 28 11.62 -23.90 -15.29
N GLN A 29 11.70 -25.13 -14.77
CA GLN A 29 12.97 -25.83 -14.65
C GLN A 29 13.18 -26.74 -15.86
N PHE A 30 14.29 -26.51 -16.56
CA PHE A 30 14.64 -27.28 -17.76
C PHE A 30 14.91 -28.76 -17.47
N THR A 31 15.47 -29.07 -16.29
CA THR A 31 15.83 -30.44 -15.91
C THR A 31 14.62 -31.32 -15.63
N THR A 32 13.58 -30.77 -15.03
CA THR A 32 12.35 -31.50 -14.66
C THR A 32 11.22 -31.28 -15.66
N GLY A 33 11.27 -30.21 -16.45
CA GLY A 33 10.20 -29.82 -17.37
C GLY A 33 8.96 -29.24 -16.67
N TYR A 34 9.01 -29.05 -15.35
CA TYR A 34 7.90 -28.57 -14.53
C TYR A 34 8.32 -27.39 -13.65
N PHE A 35 7.34 -26.67 -13.13
CA PHE A 35 7.58 -25.69 -12.07
C PHE A 35 7.94 -26.42 -10.75
N PRO A 36 8.87 -25.89 -9.94
CA PRO A 36 9.22 -26.49 -8.66
C PRO A 36 8.00 -26.73 -7.76
N PHE A 37 7.08 -25.77 -7.68
CA PHE A 37 5.85 -25.94 -6.88
C PHE A 37 4.93 -27.02 -7.44
N HIS A 38 4.79 -27.09 -8.77
CA HIS A 38 3.98 -28.11 -9.42
C HIS A 38 4.51 -29.51 -9.11
N SER A 39 5.83 -29.66 -9.11
CA SER A 39 6.49 -30.95 -8.84
C SER A 39 6.21 -31.47 -7.43
N VAL A 40 6.03 -30.58 -6.46
CA VAL A 40 5.76 -30.94 -5.06
C VAL A 40 4.26 -31.07 -4.77
N CYS A 41 3.44 -30.18 -5.34
CA CYS A 41 2.02 -30.05 -5.01
C CYS A 41 1.07 -30.77 -5.97
N GLY A 42 1.55 -31.19 -7.14
CA GLY A 42 0.71 -31.68 -8.24
C GLY A 42 -0.24 -30.62 -8.83
N ARG A 43 -0.04 -29.34 -8.52
CA ARG A 43 -0.83 -28.21 -9.02
C ARG A 43 0.04 -26.96 -9.14
N ASP A 44 -0.36 -26.03 -10.00
CA ASP A 44 0.32 -24.75 -10.14
C ASP A 44 0.02 -23.80 -8.97
N ALA A 45 1.00 -22.98 -8.60
CA ALA A 45 0.77 -21.85 -7.71
C ALA A 45 0.06 -20.75 -8.48
N LEU A 46 -1.17 -20.42 -8.09
CA LEU A 46 -1.96 -19.36 -8.73
C LEU A 46 -1.57 -17.99 -8.17
N SER A 47 -1.14 -17.94 -6.92
CA SER A 47 -0.72 -16.72 -6.24
C SER A 47 0.49 -16.93 -5.33
N ALA A 48 1.22 -15.85 -5.03
CA ALA A 48 2.32 -15.87 -4.06
C ALA A 48 1.87 -16.38 -2.69
N PHE A 49 0.59 -16.19 -2.34
CA PHE A 49 0.01 -16.72 -1.11
C PHE A 49 0.02 -18.25 -1.05
N ASP A 50 -0.16 -18.94 -2.16
CA ASP A 50 -0.10 -20.42 -2.20
C ASP A 50 1.27 -20.93 -1.79
N THR A 51 2.30 -20.15 -2.10
CA THR A 51 3.69 -20.46 -1.79
C THR A 51 4.05 -20.12 -0.34
N ILE A 52 3.50 -19.02 0.19
CA ILE A 52 3.73 -18.57 1.57
C ILE A 52 3.04 -19.49 2.57
N PHE A 53 1.82 -19.93 2.28
CA PHE A 53 1.03 -20.78 3.19
C PHE A 53 1.26 -22.28 2.97
N PHE A 54 2.23 -22.64 2.14
CA PHE A 54 2.48 -24.03 1.74
C PHE A 54 2.73 -24.97 2.93
N ALA A 55 3.50 -24.51 3.94
CA ALA A 55 3.86 -25.32 5.12
C ALA A 55 2.87 -25.19 6.31
N ALA A 56 1.85 -24.35 6.21
CA ALA A 56 0.90 -24.15 7.29
C ALA A 56 -0.12 -25.30 7.34
N SER A 57 -0.40 -25.80 8.55
CA SER A 57 -1.50 -26.73 8.80
C SER A 57 -2.83 -26.12 8.30
N SER A 58 -3.85 -26.93 8.02
CA SER A 58 -5.15 -26.43 7.55
C SER A 58 -5.76 -25.39 8.49
N SER A 59 -5.54 -25.55 9.80
CA SER A 59 -5.95 -24.61 10.86
C SER A 59 -5.13 -23.31 10.85
N ASP A 60 -3.81 -23.40 10.66
CA ASP A 60 -2.95 -22.21 10.64
C ASP A 60 -3.14 -21.40 9.36
N ARG A 61 -3.38 -22.08 8.24
CA ARG A 61 -3.64 -21.48 6.94
C ARG A 61 -4.90 -20.60 6.98
N SER A 62 -5.98 -21.08 7.56
CA SER A 62 -7.23 -20.30 7.66
C SER A 62 -7.05 -19.05 8.53
N LYS A 63 -6.36 -19.17 9.67
CA LYS A 63 -6.03 -18.04 10.54
C LYS A 63 -5.17 -16.99 9.83
N LEU A 64 -4.14 -17.43 9.11
CA LEU A 64 -3.25 -16.54 8.38
C LEU A 64 -3.97 -15.82 7.23
N LEU A 65 -4.81 -16.54 6.48
CA LEU A 65 -5.65 -15.95 5.42
C LEU A 65 -6.60 -14.90 5.99
N ASN A 66 -7.28 -15.21 7.10
CA ASN A 66 -8.19 -14.27 7.76
C ASN A 66 -7.47 -13.00 8.25
N ASN A 67 -6.29 -13.14 8.86
CA ASN A 67 -5.48 -11.99 9.25
C ASN A 67 -5.05 -11.14 8.05
N PHE A 68 -4.68 -11.78 6.95
CA PHE A 68 -4.29 -11.07 5.74
C PHE A 68 -5.46 -10.29 5.14
N VAL A 69 -6.62 -10.94 4.99
CA VAL A 69 -7.86 -10.30 4.49
C VAL A 69 -8.27 -9.15 5.39
N PHE A 70 -8.23 -9.35 6.71
CA PHE A 70 -8.53 -8.30 7.69
C PHE A 70 -7.62 -7.09 7.52
N ARG A 71 -6.30 -7.29 7.45
CA ARG A 71 -5.33 -6.20 7.24
C ARG A 71 -5.55 -5.50 5.90
N ALA A 72 -5.83 -6.25 4.84
CA ALA A 72 -6.10 -5.69 3.52
C ALA A 72 -7.34 -4.77 3.55
N GLU A 73 -8.42 -5.18 4.22
CA GLU A 73 -9.60 -4.35 4.43
C GLU A 73 -9.30 -3.12 5.30
N GLU A 74 -8.53 -3.25 6.38
CA GLU A 74 -8.10 -2.10 7.19
C GLU A 74 -7.36 -1.05 6.34
N TYR A 75 -6.40 -1.49 5.52
CA TYR A 75 -5.66 -0.58 4.63
C TYR A 75 -6.56 0.04 3.57
N ARG A 76 -7.52 -0.72 3.02
CA ARG A 76 -8.50 -0.20 2.06
C ARG A 76 -9.33 0.92 2.68
N LEU A 77 -9.84 0.71 3.90
CA LEU A 77 -10.61 1.73 4.62
C LEU A 77 -9.78 2.96 4.94
N LEU A 78 -8.52 2.78 5.40
CA LEU A 78 -7.59 3.89 5.62
C LEU A 78 -7.32 4.68 4.34
N ALA A 79 -7.08 4.01 3.22
CA ALA A 79 -6.88 4.67 1.93
C ALA A 79 -8.10 5.50 1.52
N HIS A 80 -9.32 4.97 1.70
CA HIS A 80 -10.55 5.72 1.46
C HIS A 80 -10.67 6.96 2.36
N LEU A 81 -10.33 6.84 3.65
CA LEU A 81 -10.32 7.97 4.58
C LEU A 81 -9.30 9.05 4.19
N TYR A 82 -8.09 8.64 3.78
CA TYR A 82 -7.08 9.60 3.33
C TYR A 82 -7.48 10.29 2.03
N ALA A 83 -8.04 9.53 1.07
CA ALA A 83 -8.56 10.09 -0.17
C ALA A 83 -9.70 11.09 0.10
N SER A 84 -10.66 10.75 0.97
CA SER A 84 -11.78 11.63 1.29
C SER A 84 -11.31 12.92 1.97
N LYS A 85 -10.40 12.83 2.95
CA LYS A 85 -9.77 13.99 3.60
C LYS A 85 -9.05 14.88 2.59
N TYR A 86 -8.28 14.29 1.68
CA TYR A 86 -7.60 15.02 0.61
C TYR A 86 -8.59 15.77 -0.30
N HIS A 87 -9.68 15.10 -0.71
CA HIS A 87 -10.70 15.72 -1.54
C HIS A 87 -11.41 16.88 -0.84
N VAL A 88 -11.72 16.76 0.46
CA VAL A 88 -12.34 17.83 1.25
C VAL A 88 -11.38 19.02 1.37
N ALA A 89 -10.13 18.80 1.80
CA ALA A 89 -9.15 19.89 1.91
C ALA A 89 -8.96 20.63 0.57
N LYS A 90 -8.89 19.89 -0.55
CA LYS A 90 -8.79 20.48 -1.88
C LYS A 90 -10.03 21.29 -2.26
N ARG A 91 -11.23 20.89 -1.84
CA ARG A 91 -12.47 21.67 -2.04
C ARG A 91 -12.47 22.94 -1.18
N THR A 92 -12.09 22.86 0.09
CA THR A 92 -11.99 24.01 0.99
C THR A 92 -11.01 25.05 0.46
N LEU A 93 -9.86 24.64 -0.07
CA LEU A 93 -8.90 25.55 -0.71
C LEU A 93 -9.47 26.25 -1.95
N ARG A 94 -10.28 25.56 -2.76
CA ARG A 94 -10.95 26.18 -3.93
C ARG A 94 -12.07 27.14 -3.52
N GLN A 95 -12.71 26.91 -2.38
CA GLN A 95 -13.80 27.74 -1.87
C GLN A 95 -13.30 28.88 -0.97
N ALA A 96 -12.00 28.88 -0.60
CA ALA A 96 -11.41 29.95 0.19
C ALA A 96 -11.38 31.26 -0.62
N PRO A 97 -11.83 32.40 -0.03
CA PRO A 97 -11.72 33.69 -0.69
C PRO A 97 -10.26 34.01 -1.00
N HIS A 98 -9.99 34.61 -2.16
CA HIS A 98 -8.64 35.01 -2.54
C HIS A 98 -7.99 35.87 -1.43
N PRO A 99 -6.71 35.64 -1.08
CA PRO A 99 -6.06 36.30 0.06
C PRO A 99 -6.01 37.83 -0.06
N TYR A 100 -6.18 38.38 -1.27
CA TYR A 100 -6.28 39.81 -1.51
C TYR A 100 -7.65 40.44 -1.19
N GLN A 101 -8.75 39.66 -1.13
CA GLN A 101 -10.08 40.18 -0.77
C GLN A 101 -10.29 40.28 0.74
N SER A 102 -9.64 39.45 1.57
CA SER A 102 -9.82 39.50 3.04
C SER A 102 -9.24 40.73 3.73
N ARG A 103 -8.31 41.46 3.08
CA ARG A 103 -7.81 42.74 3.62
C ARG A 103 -8.82 43.88 3.44
N SER A 104 -9.61 43.90 2.36
CA SER A 104 -10.55 45.02 2.10
C SER A 104 -11.77 45.02 3.05
N TRP A 105 -12.15 43.88 3.61
CA TRP A 105 -13.26 43.80 4.57
C TRP A 105 -12.90 44.41 5.94
N ARG A 106 -11.64 44.32 6.37
CA ARG A 106 -11.19 44.94 7.63
C ARG A 106 -11.19 46.47 7.57
N TYR A 107 -10.83 47.07 6.45
CA TYR A 107 -10.91 48.52 6.25
C TYR A 107 -12.36 49.02 6.13
N ARG A 108 -13.29 48.20 5.63
CA ARG A 108 -14.71 48.58 5.47
C ARG A 108 -15.50 48.51 6.79
N LEU A 109 -15.05 47.71 7.77
CA LEU A 109 -15.72 47.50 9.05
C LEU A 109 -15.20 48.40 10.19
N GLY A 110 -14.27 49.33 9.93
CA GLY A 110 -13.83 50.33 10.90
C GLY A 110 -13.18 49.78 12.18
N LEU A 111 -12.69 48.54 12.17
CA LEU A 111 -12.24 47.82 13.36
C LEU A 111 -10.76 47.99 13.70
N ASP A 112 -10.10 49.08 13.26
CA ASP A 112 -8.74 49.36 13.70
C ASP A 112 -8.47 50.88 13.73
N SER A 113 -8.81 51.51 14.85
CA SER A 113 -8.30 52.84 15.21
C SER A 113 -8.23 53.00 16.72
N SER A 114 -7.36 52.23 17.38
CA SER A 114 -6.74 52.71 18.62
C SER A 114 -5.57 51.81 18.99
N THR A 115 -4.35 52.24 18.67
CA THR A 115 -3.27 52.54 19.63
C THR A 115 -1.94 52.61 18.88
N LYS A 116 -1.42 53.83 18.73
CA LYS A 116 0.01 54.08 18.54
C LYS A 116 0.51 54.78 19.80
N PRO A 117 1.60 54.34 20.45
CA PRO A 117 2.49 55.28 21.12
C PRO A 117 3.30 56.08 20.10
#